data_AF-A0AAX6NI48-F1
#
_entry.id   AF-A0AAX6NI48-F1
#
_cell.length_a   1.000
_cell.length_b   1.000
_cell.length_c   1.000
_cell.angle_alpha   90.00
_cell.angle_beta   90.00
_cell.angle_gamma   90.00
#
_symmetry.space_group_name_H-M   'P 1'
#
loop_
_entity.id
_entity.type
_entity.pdbx_description
1 polymer ?
#
loop_
_entity_poly.entity_id
_entity_poly.type
_entity_poly.pdbx_seq_one_letter_code
_entity_poly.pdbx_strand_id
1 'polypeptide(L)'
;MDIQNILITIATSGVVSSLATLGIQTFLKQGITHHFNKELALFNAEITLQAEKRKLDFDRKIHDFSIYSTKRHEIYPELYKKVYRIYFDLNGIETSTSFQEGLFSSPDLLVDYLKSQNFSLKESTITKINRIYEKTNGNLEGEGLLILQLLIKHELMMPMPLRVADLLDFHMENLLYISDKVAGMILIITKRFELLTSAVVEINVKEELEVLHVLMEDFRNILREEIAVGDYTK
;
A
#
# COMPACT_ATOMS: atom_id res chain seq x y z
N MET A 1 -24.92 100.00 28.04
CA MET A 1 -24.25 98.68 28.10
C MET A 1 -23.13 98.73 27.08
N ASP A 2 -21.88 98.71 27.54
CA ASP A 2 -20.71 98.99 26.69
C ASP A 2 -20.49 97.90 25.63
N ILE A 3 -20.25 98.31 24.39
CA ILE A 3 -20.02 97.41 23.24
C ILE A 3 -18.84 96.47 23.50
N GLN A 4 -17.84 96.92 24.28
CA GLN A 4 -16.72 96.09 24.73
C GLN A 4 -17.16 94.93 25.63
N ASN A 5 -18.13 95.14 26.53
CA ASN A 5 -18.62 94.07 27.41
C ASN A 5 -19.46 93.03 26.66
N ILE A 6 -20.20 93.45 25.62
CA ILE A 6 -20.93 92.52 24.75
C ILE A 6 -19.96 91.68 23.91
N LEU A 7 -18.90 92.29 23.35
CA LEU A 7 -17.86 91.58 22.60
C LEU A 7 -17.07 90.59 23.46
N ILE A 8 -16.72 90.97 24.69
CA ILE A 8 -16.04 90.06 25.65
C ILE A 8 -16.96 88.92 26.05
N THR A 9 -18.26 89.16 26.26
CA THR A 9 -19.24 88.10 26.60
C THR A 9 -19.46 87.12 25.44
N ILE A 10 -19.50 87.61 24.20
CA ILE A 10 -19.60 86.77 22.99
C ILE A 10 -18.30 85.99 22.75
N ALA A 11 -17.14 86.61 22.95
CA ALA A 11 -15.84 85.95 22.79
C ALA A 11 -15.60 84.87 23.86
N THR A 12 -15.88 85.17 25.12
CA THR A 12 -15.76 84.21 26.24
C THR A 12 -16.75 83.06 26.12
N SER A 13 -17.99 83.31 25.71
CA SER A 13 -18.97 82.23 25.47
C SER A 13 -18.59 81.34 24.27
N GLY A 14 -17.99 81.89 23.21
CA GLY A 14 -17.44 81.11 22.09
C GLY A 14 -16.23 80.26 22.48
N VAL A 15 -15.33 80.79 23.32
CA VAL A 15 -14.16 80.06 23.83
C VAL A 15 -14.56 78.94 24.81
N VAL A 16 -15.49 79.19 25.72
CA VAL A 16 -15.97 78.18 26.68
C VAL A 16 -16.76 77.08 25.97
N SER A 17 -17.60 77.43 25.00
CA SER A 17 -18.33 76.48 24.15
C SER A 17 -17.38 75.57 23.35
N SER A 18 -16.35 76.13 22.73
CA SER A 18 -15.37 75.35 21.95
C SER A 18 -14.50 74.44 22.84
N LEU A 19 -14.08 74.91 24.02
CA LEU A 19 -13.36 74.08 25.01
C LEU A 19 -14.22 72.94 25.56
N ALA A 20 -15.48 73.20 25.90
CA ALA A 20 -16.40 72.16 26.36
C ALA A 20 -16.67 71.11 25.25
N THR A 21 -16.86 71.58 24.02
CA THR A 21 -17.05 70.71 22.85
C THR A 21 -15.81 69.85 22.59
N LEU A 22 -14.61 70.43 22.64
CA LEU A 22 -13.35 69.69 22.51
C LEU A 22 -13.15 68.67 23.64
N GLY A 23 -13.53 69.01 24.87
CA GLY A 23 -13.48 68.10 26.01
C GLY A 23 -14.37 66.88 25.80
N ILE A 24 -15.64 67.09 25.43
CA ILE A 24 -16.60 66.01 25.14
C ILE A 24 -16.13 65.16 23.96
N GLN A 25 -15.64 65.80 22.89
CA GLN A 25 -15.17 65.11 21.69
C GLN A 25 -13.92 64.27 21.98
N THR A 26 -13.02 64.76 22.83
CA THR A 26 -11.83 64.02 23.27
C THR A 26 -12.23 62.82 24.13
N PHE A 27 -13.13 63.01 25.09
CA PHE A 27 -13.57 61.94 25.99
C PHE A 27 -14.31 60.81 25.24
N LEU A 28 -15.21 61.17 24.31
CA LEU A 28 -15.89 60.21 23.44
C LEU A 28 -14.89 59.48 22.54
N LYS A 29 -13.95 60.20 21.92
CA LYS A 29 -12.93 59.60 21.05
C LYS A 29 -12.05 58.61 21.83
N GLN A 30 -11.63 58.97 23.05
CA GLN A 30 -10.80 58.10 23.89
C GLN A 30 -11.54 56.84 24.35
N GLY A 31 -12.81 56.96 24.75
CA GLY A 31 -13.63 55.80 25.13
C GLY A 31 -13.86 54.85 23.95
N ILE A 32 -14.18 55.38 22.78
CA ILE A 32 -14.36 54.62 21.55
C ILE A 32 -13.05 53.92 21.15
N THR A 33 -11.93 54.64 21.13
CA THR A 33 -10.62 54.07 20.78
C THR A 33 -10.20 52.98 21.77
N HIS A 34 -10.42 53.16 23.07
CA HIS A 34 -10.09 52.14 24.06
C HIS A 34 -10.92 50.86 23.87
N HIS A 35 -12.22 51.00 23.65
CA HIS A 35 -13.10 49.86 23.37
C HIS A 35 -12.66 49.11 22.11
N PHE A 36 -12.43 49.81 21.00
CA PHE A 36 -11.97 49.19 19.75
C PHE A 36 -10.59 48.53 19.90
N ASN A 37 -9.63 49.17 20.57
CA ASN A 37 -8.32 48.56 20.78
C ASN A 37 -8.40 47.28 21.62
N LYS A 38 -9.28 47.24 22.62
CA LYS A 38 -9.51 46.04 23.43
C LYS A 38 -10.15 44.92 22.61
N GLU A 39 -11.20 45.22 21.85
CA GLU A 39 -11.86 44.25 20.96
C GLU A 39 -10.89 43.71 19.90
N LEU A 40 -10.06 44.57 19.32
CA LEU A 40 -9.06 44.20 18.32
C LEU A 40 -7.95 43.32 18.93
N ALA A 41 -7.53 43.62 20.17
CA ALA A 41 -6.58 42.77 20.90
C ALA A 41 -7.17 41.39 21.22
N LEU A 42 -8.44 41.31 21.66
CA LEU A 42 -9.13 40.04 21.90
C LEU A 42 -9.30 39.23 20.61
N PHE A 43 -9.69 39.89 19.51
CA PHE A 43 -9.81 39.27 18.21
C PHE A 43 -8.46 38.72 17.70
N ASN A 44 -7.37 39.48 17.85
CA ASN A 44 -6.03 39.03 17.49
C ASN A 44 -5.57 37.84 18.35
N ALA A 45 -5.89 37.85 19.65
CA ALA A 45 -5.60 36.73 20.54
C ALA A 45 -6.37 35.46 20.13
N GLU A 46 -7.65 35.60 19.77
CA GLU A 46 -8.48 34.50 19.26
C GLU A 46 -7.95 33.97 17.92
N ILE A 47 -7.57 34.84 16.98
CA ILE A 47 -6.92 34.44 15.72
C ILE A 47 -5.64 33.65 16.00
N THR A 48 -4.81 34.13 16.92
CA THR A 48 -3.54 33.48 17.27
C THR A 48 -3.79 32.09 17.84
N LEU A 49 -4.76 31.97 18.74
CA LEU A 49 -5.16 30.70 19.35
C LEU A 49 -5.73 29.72 18.30
N GLN A 50 -6.55 30.20 17.36
CA GLN A 50 -7.06 29.39 16.26
C GLN A 50 -5.96 28.96 15.28
N ALA A 51 -5.02 29.85 14.98
CA ALA A 51 -3.87 29.55 14.13
C ALA A 51 -2.98 28.47 14.78
N GLU A 52 -2.73 28.56 16.09
CA GLU A 52 -1.97 27.57 16.84
C GLU A 52 -2.66 26.20 16.86
N LYS A 53 -3.99 26.17 17.12
CA LYS A 53 -4.77 24.91 17.04
C LYS A 53 -4.69 24.26 15.66
N ARG A 54 -4.86 25.05 14.59
CA ARG A 54 -4.76 24.54 13.22
C ARG A 54 -3.37 24.01 12.93
N LYS A 55 -2.32 24.71 13.38
CA LYS A 55 -0.94 24.27 13.23
C LYS A 55 -0.73 22.90 13.90
N LEU A 56 -1.14 22.75 15.16
CA LEU A 56 -1.03 21.47 15.88
C LEU A 56 -1.80 20.33 15.19
N ASP A 57 -3.00 20.61 14.66
CA ASP A 57 -3.76 19.62 13.89
C ASP A 57 -3.06 19.22 12.58
N PHE A 58 -2.42 20.18 11.89
CA PHE A 58 -1.63 19.88 10.69
C PHE A 58 -0.39 19.07 11.03
N ASP A 59 0.34 19.44 12.08
CA ASP A 59 1.53 18.72 12.54
C ASP A 59 1.17 17.26 12.88
N ARG A 60 0.05 17.03 13.57
CA ARG A 60 -0.47 15.67 13.83
C ARG A 60 -0.77 14.92 12.54
N LYS A 61 -1.51 15.52 11.62
CA LYS A 61 -1.87 14.88 10.34
C LYS A 61 -0.65 14.55 9.49
N ILE A 62 0.35 15.43 9.45
CA ILE A 62 1.61 15.19 8.75
C ILE A 62 2.36 14.02 9.38
N HIS A 63 2.41 13.96 10.72
CA HIS A 63 3.03 12.87 11.44
C HIS A 63 2.33 11.52 11.17
N ASP A 64 1.01 11.48 11.28
CA ASP A 64 0.20 10.28 11.00
C ASP A 64 0.38 9.82 9.54
N PHE A 65 0.38 10.76 8.60
CA PHE A 65 0.63 10.49 7.18
C PHE A 65 2.03 9.93 6.95
N SER A 66 3.05 10.47 7.62
CA SER A 66 4.43 10.00 7.52
C SER A 66 4.57 8.57 8.04
N ILE A 67 3.93 8.23 9.17
CA ILE A 67 3.91 6.85 9.71
C ILE A 67 3.25 5.91 8.71
N TYR A 68 2.08 6.29 8.19
CA TYR A 68 1.32 5.50 7.22
C TYR A 68 2.13 5.26 5.93
N SER A 69 2.71 6.31 5.36
CA SER A 69 3.53 6.24 4.14
C SER A 69 4.77 5.36 4.36
N THR A 70 5.49 5.54 5.47
CA THR A 70 6.66 4.71 5.81
C THR A 70 6.27 3.24 5.86
N LYS A 71 5.14 2.92 6.52
CA LYS A 71 4.67 1.54 6.61
C LYS A 71 4.31 0.94 5.25
N ARG A 72 3.76 1.74 4.33
CA ARG A 72 3.51 1.30 2.94
C ARG A 72 4.77 0.93 2.19
N HIS A 73 5.83 1.74 2.32
CA HIS A 73 7.12 1.46 1.69
C HIS A 73 7.79 0.18 2.23
N GLU A 74 7.42 -0.28 3.43
CA GLU A 74 7.83 -1.58 3.97
C GLU A 74 6.96 -2.72 3.45
N ILE A 75 5.64 -2.55 3.49
CA ILE A 75 4.66 -3.61 3.17
C ILE A 75 4.67 -3.95 1.69
N TYR A 76 4.72 -2.95 0.80
CA TYR A 76 4.48 -3.14 -0.62
C TYR A 76 5.58 -4.00 -1.29
N PRO A 77 6.88 -3.79 -1.02
CA PRO A 77 7.93 -4.66 -1.53
C PRO A 77 7.82 -6.10 -1.02
N GLU A 78 7.53 -6.30 0.27
CA GLU A 78 7.39 -7.65 0.83
C GLU A 78 6.14 -8.36 0.30
N LEU A 79 5.04 -7.63 0.08
CA LEU A 79 3.85 -8.15 -0.59
C LEU A 79 4.19 -8.62 -2.01
N TYR A 80 4.85 -7.78 -2.80
CA TYR A 80 5.28 -8.13 -4.16
C TYR A 80 6.18 -9.37 -4.18
N LYS A 81 7.16 -9.43 -3.26
CA LYS A 81 8.09 -10.55 -3.14
C LYS A 81 7.37 -11.86 -2.85
N LYS A 82 6.40 -11.87 -1.93
CA LYS A 82 5.58 -13.06 -1.63
C LYS A 82 4.79 -13.53 -2.85
N VAL A 83 4.10 -12.61 -3.51
CA VAL A 83 3.32 -12.91 -4.72
C VAL A 83 4.21 -13.44 -5.85
N TYR A 84 5.29 -12.73 -6.16
CA TYR A 84 6.23 -13.10 -7.22
C TYR A 84 6.88 -14.45 -6.95
N ARG A 85 7.19 -14.77 -5.68
CA ARG A 85 7.76 -16.06 -5.32
C ARG A 85 6.81 -17.22 -5.62
N ILE A 86 5.52 -17.06 -5.29
CA ILE A 86 4.49 -18.06 -5.60
C ILE A 86 4.41 -18.28 -7.11
N TYR A 87 4.29 -17.19 -7.89
CA TYR A 87 4.26 -17.25 -9.35
C TYR A 87 5.50 -17.95 -9.93
N PHE A 88 6.70 -17.55 -9.48
CA PHE A 88 7.96 -18.14 -9.94
C PHE A 88 8.03 -19.63 -9.65
N ASP A 89 7.66 -20.05 -8.44
CA ASP A 89 7.69 -21.46 -8.05
C ASP A 89 6.65 -22.27 -8.85
N LEU A 90 5.43 -21.76 -9.09
CA LEU A 90 4.44 -22.42 -9.96
C LEU A 90 4.95 -22.60 -11.39
N ASN A 91 5.53 -21.55 -11.97
CA ASN A 91 6.12 -21.62 -13.30
C ASN A 91 7.33 -22.57 -13.36
N GLY A 92 8.16 -22.57 -12.31
CA GLY A 92 9.28 -23.50 -12.15
C GLY A 92 8.83 -24.96 -12.09
N ILE A 93 7.75 -25.25 -11.39
CA ILE A 93 7.16 -26.59 -11.34
C ILE A 93 6.64 -27.00 -12.73
N GLU A 94 5.89 -26.13 -13.40
CA GLU A 94 5.34 -26.42 -14.73
C GLU A 94 6.45 -26.75 -15.73
N THR A 95 7.49 -25.90 -15.77
CA THR A 95 8.62 -26.08 -16.68
C THR A 95 9.46 -27.31 -16.34
N SER A 96 9.70 -27.58 -15.05
CA SER A 96 10.54 -28.71 -14.61
C SER A 96 9.83 -30.06 -14.68
N THR A 97 8.50 -30.07 -14.84
CA THR A 97 7.72 -31.31 -14.98
C THR A 97 7.28 -31.58 -16.42
N SER A 98 7.45 -30.63 -17.34
CA SER A 98 7.09 -30.76 -18.76
C SER A 98 8.25 -31.23 -19.64
N PHE A 99 8.97 -32.27 -19.22
CA PHE A 99 10.11 -32.81 -19.96
C PHE A 99 9.71 -33.84 -21.04
N GLN A 100 10.51 -33.96 -22.10
CA GLN A 100 10.26 -34.86 -23.21
C GLN A 100 10.69 -36.31 -22.94
N GLU A 101 10.15 -37.24 -23.73
CA GLU A 101 10.56 -38.64 -23.76
C GLU A 101 12.07 -38.78 -23.96
N GLY A 102 12.66 -39.78 -23.30
CA GLY A 102 14.09 -40.09 -23.42
C GLY A 102 15.06 -39.09 -22.77
N LEU A 103 14.58 -38.01 -22.14
CA LEU A 103 15.47 -37.02 -21.50
C LEU A 103 16.25 -37.60 -20.31
N PHE A 104 15.64 -38.52 -19.56
CA PHE A 104 16.22 -39.13 -18.37
C PHE A 104 16.30 -40.64 -18.52
N SER A 105 17.53 -41.18 -18.57
CA SER A 105 17.78 -42.62 -18.68
C SER A 105 17.74 -43.38 -17.35
N SER A 106 17.70 -42.65 -16.22
CA SER A 106 17.64 -43.24 -14.89
C SER A 106 16.91 -42.32 -13.91
N PRO A 107 16.32 -42.87 -12.83
CA PRO A 107 15.66 -42.06 -11.80
C PRO A 107 16.62 -41.11 -11.10
N ASP A 108 17.89 -41.49 -10.91
CA ASP A 108 18.90 -40.64 -10.26
C ASP A 108 19.16 -39.35 -11.04
N LEU A 109 19.26 -39.43 -12.38
CA LEU A 109 19.44 -38.25 -13.23
C LEU A 109 18.25 -37.30 -13.15
N LEU A 110 17.03 -37.83 -13.07
CA LEU A 110 15.82 -37.03 -12.89
C LEU A 110 15.81 -36.34 -11.52
N VAL A 111 16.17 -37.07 -10.45
CA VAL A 111 16.24 -36.53 -9.10
C VAL A 111 17.31 -35.43 -9.02
N ASP A 112 18.47 -35.62 -9.62
CA ASP A 112 19.55 -34.63 -9.63
C ASP A 112 19.19 -33.40 -10.48
N TYR A 113 18.48 -33.60 -11.60
CA TYR A 113 17.89 -32.49 -12.36
C TYR A 113 16.94 -31.66 -11.48
N LEU A 114 15.99 -32.30 -10.79
CA LEU A 114 15.05 -31.59 -9.92
C LEU A 114 15.77 -30.85 -8.78
N LYS A 115 16.80 -31.44 -8.18
CA LYS A 115 17.65 -30.77 -7.18
C LYS A 115 18.35 -29.53 -7.75
N SER A 116 18.84 -29.60 -8.99
CA SER A 116 19.47 -28.44 -9.66
C SER A 116 18.51 -27.27 -9.84
N GLN A 117 17.20 -27.56 -9.92
CA GLN A 117 16.13 -26.56 -9.96
C GLN A 117 15.64 -26.13 -8.56
N ASN A 118 16.36 -26.50 -7.50
CA ASN A 118 15.99 -26.30 -6.09
C ASN A 118 14.72 -27.03 -5.64
N PHE A 119 14.36 -28.13 -6.30
CA PHE A 119 13.28 -29.01 -5.86
C PHE A 119 13.82 -30.21 -5.06
N SER A 120 13.11 -30.54 -3.98
CA SER A 120 13.41 -31.71 -3.16
C SER A 120 12.19 -32.61 -3.12
N LEU A 121 12.39 -33.89 -3.38
CA LEU A 121 11.34 -34.91 -3.34
C LEU A 121 11.43 -35.69 -2.03
N LYS A 122 10.26 -36.06 -1.47
CA LYS A 122 10.20 -37.02 -0.37
C LYS A 122 10.70 -38.39 -0.83
N GLU A 123 11.29 -39.14 0.11
CA GLU A 123 11.77 -40.51 -0.11
C GLU A 123 10.67 -41.44 -0.66
N SER A 124 9.43 -41.26 -0.19
CA SER A 124 8.28 -42.02 -0.67
C SER A 124 7.95 -41.73 -2.14
N THR A 125 8.20 -40.51 -2.61
CA THR A 125 8.03 -40.14 -4.02
C THR A 125 9.16 -40.70 -4.87
N ILE A 126 10.41 -40.65 -4.39
CA ILE A 126 11.56 -41.28 -5.05
C ILE A 126 11.32 -42.79 -5.23
N THR A 127 10.83 -43.46 -4.19
CA THR A 127 10.47 -44.89 -4.26
C THR A 127 9.41 -45.17 -5.34
N LYS A 128 8.40 -44.29 -5.49
CA LYS A 128 7.38 -44.42 -6.54
C LYS A 128 7.97 -44.19 -7.92
N ILE A 129 8.86 -43.22 -8.07
CA ILE A 129 9.59 -42.97 -9.32
C ILE A 129 10.37 -44.21 -9.73
N ASN A 130 11.14 -44.81 -8.83
CA ASN A 130 11.91 -46.04 -9.10
C ASN A 130 11.01 -47.18 -9.60
N ARG A 131 9.85 -47.38 -8.97
CA ARG A 131 8.87 -48.40 -9.40
C ARG A 131 8.32 -48.14 -10.81
N ILE A 132 8.14 -46.87 -11.19
CA ILE A 132 7.70 -46.52 -12.55
C ILE A 132 8.80 -46.91 -13.56
N TYR A 133 10.06 -46.53 -13.30
CA TYR A 133 11.20 -46.90 -14.14
C TYR A 133 11.37 -48.42 -14.26
N GLU A 134 11.22 -49.17 -13.16
CA GLU A 134 11.27 -50.64 -13.18
C GLU A 134 10.15 -51.22 -14.05
N LYS A 135 8.91 -50.73 -13.88
CA LYS A 135 7.74 -51.20 -14.65
C LYS A 135 7.88 -50.91 -16.14
N THR A 136 8.53 -49.81 -16.51
CA THR A 136 8.75 -49.43 -17.91
C THR A 136 10.05 -49.99 -18.49
N ASN A 137 10.81 -50.80 -17.74
CA ASN A 137 12.16 -51.26 -18.11
C ASN A 137 13.08 -50.09 -18.51
N GLY A 138 12.92 -48.94 -17.87
CA GLY A 138 13.65 -47.71 -18.16
C GLY A 138 13.16 -46.93 -19.38
N ASN A 139 12.21 -47.45 -20.16
CA ASN A 139 11.67 -46.75 -21.33
C ASN A 139 10.47 -45.86 -20.94
N LEU A 140 10.74 -44.63 -20.52
CA LEU A 140 9.70 -43.65 -20.18
C LEU A 140 9.11 -43.00 -21.43
N GLU A 141 8.14 -43.68 -22.02
CA GLU A 141 7.35 -43.20 -23.16
C GLU A 141 5.85 -43.27 -22.84
N GLY A 142 5.06 -42.42 -23.53
CA GLY A 142 3.60 -42.41 -23.45
C GLY A 142 3.06 -42.29 -22.02
N GLU A 143 2.24 -43.26 -21.62
CA GLU A 143 1.53 -43.25 -20.32
C GLU A 143 2.50 -43.27 -19.12
N GLY A 144 3.64 -43.96 -19.23
CA GLY A 144 4.63 -44.04 -18.15
C GLY A 144 5.26 -42.68 -17.85
N LEU A 145 5.58 -41.93 -18.90
CA LEU A 145 6.08 -40.55 -18.78
C LEU A 145 5.01 -39.64 -18.15
N LEU A 146 3.77 -39.70 -18.65
CA LEU A 146 2.68 -38.87 -18.12
C LEU A 146 2.44 -39.10 -16.63
N ILE A 147 2.38 -40.37 -16.19
CA ILE A 147 2.21 -40.71 -14.77
C ILE A 147 3.35 -40.16 -13.93
N LEU A 148 4.59 -40.24 -14.44
CA LEU A 148 5.77 -39.71 -13.75
C LEU A 148 5.72 -38.19 -13.60
N GLN A 149 5.39 -37.47 -14.67
CA GLN A 149 5.23 -36.02 -14.66
C GLN A 149 4.15 -35.58 -13.67
N LEU A 150 2.99 -36.25 -13.69
CA LEU A 150 1.88 -35.97 -12.76
C LEU A 150 2.26 -36.24 -11.31
N LEU A 151 2.98 -37.34 -11.04
CA LEU A 151 3.45 -37.68 -9.69
C LEU A 151 4.36 -36.59 -9.12
N ILE A 152 5.33 -36.13 -9.91
CA ILE A 152 6.28 -35.10 -9.50
C ILE A 152 5.56 -33.76 -9.34
N LYS A 153 4.74 -33.37 -10.32
CA LYS A 153 3.96 -32.13 -10.28
C LYS A 153 3.09 -32.07 -9.05
N HIS A 154 2.38 -33.15 -8.73
CA HIS A 154 1.56 -33.24 -7.52
C HIS A 154 2.41 -33.02 -6.26
N GLU A 155 3.52 -33.73 -6.10
CA GLU A 155 4.41 -33.59 -4.92
C GLU A 155 4.92 -32.15 -4.75
N LEU A 156 5.32 -31.50 -5.85
CA LEU A 156 5.84 -30.14 -5.82
C LEU A 156 4.73 -29.08 -5.62
N MET A 157 3.50 -29.36 -6.02
CA MET A 157 2.34 -28.47 -5.82
C MET A 157 1.77 -28.53 -4.40
N MET A 158 1.96 -29.62 -3.67
CA MET A 158 1.46 -29.80 -2.29
C MET A 158 1.72 -28.64 -1.31
N PRO A 159 2.91 -28.00 -1.27
CA PRO A 159 3.15 -26.87 -0.36
C PRO A 159 2.51 -25.54 -0.82
N MET A 160 2.04 -25.45 -2.06
CA MET A 160 1.60 -24.18 -2.63
C MET A 160 0.35 -23.58 -1.96
N PRO A 161 -0.71 -24.35 -1.62
CA PRO A 161 -1.87 -23.80 -0.91
C PRO A 161 -1.52 -23.10 0.40
N LEU A 162 -0.55 -23.63 1.17
CA LEU A 162 -0.10 -23.00 2.41
C LEU A 162 0.58 -21.66 2.16
N ARG A 163 1.39 -21.56 1.10
CA ARG A 163 2.04 -20.29 0.73
C ARG A 163 1.03 -19.24 0.26
N VAL A 164 -0.04 -19.68 -0.41
CA VAL A 164 -1.15 -18.81 -0.80
C VAL A 164 -1.92 -18.33 0.43
N ALA A 165 -2.14 -19.20 1.43
CA ALA A 165 -2.70 -18.81 2.72
C ALA A 165 -1.80 -17.80 3.45
N ASP A 166 -0.48 -18.04 3.52
CA ASP A 166 0.48 -17.10 4.12
C ASP A 166 0.50 -15.72 3.44
N LEU A 167 0.21 -15.66 2.13
CA LEU A 167 0.03 -14.40 1.39
C LEU A 167 -1.27 -13.70 1.80
N LEU A 168 -2.37 -14.44 1.94
CA LEU A 168 -3.65 -13.89 2.39
C LEU A 168 -3.57 -13.37 3.82
N ASP A 169 -2.96 -14.12 4.72
CA ASP A 169 -2.77 -13.69 6.11
C ASP A 169 -1.96 -12.39 6.16
N PHE A 170 -0.83 -12.34 5.43
CA PHE A 170 -0.05 -11.12 5.31
C PHE A 170 -0.86 -9.95 4.73
N HIS A 171 -1.70 -10.20 3.71
CA HIS A 171 -2.57 -9.17 3.14
C HIS A 171 -3.58 -8.65 4.18
N MET A 172 -4.24 -9.55 4.91
CA MET A 172 -5.27 -9.21 5.89
C MET A 172 -4.71 -8.48 7.11
N GLU A 173 -3.55 -8.90 7.61
CA GLU A 173 -2.86 -8.24 8.72
C GLU A 173 -2.43 -6.80 8.38
N ASN A 174 -2.21 -6.52 7.09
CA ASN A 174 -1.71 -5.24 6.61
C ASN A 174 -2.78 -4.41 5.88
N LEU A 175 -4.05 -4.81 5.92
CA LEU A 175 -5.13 -4.20 5.13
C LEU A 175 -5.26 -2.69 5.36
N LEU A 176 -5.04 -2.22 6.60
CA LEU A 176 -5.10 -0.79 6.94
C LEU A 176 -4.09 0.07 6.16
N TYR A 177 -2.98 -0.51 5.71
CA TYR A 177 -1.92 0.19 4.99
C TYR A 177 -1.97 -0.05 3.48
N ILE A 178 -2.85 -0.93 3.01
CA ILE A 178 -2.94 -1.30 1.60
C ILE A 178 -4.05 -0.47 0.95
N SER A 179 -3.76 0.19 -0.16
CA SER A 179 -4.79 0.91 -0.92
C SER A 179 -5.80 -0.05 -1.54
N ASP A 180 -7.05 0.39 -1.70
CA ASP A 180 -8.12 -0.44 -2.28
C ASP A 180 -7.76 -1.03 -3.65
N LYS A 181 -7.00 -0.27 -4.46
CA LYS A 181 -6.49 -0.70 -5.76
C LYS A 181 -5.55 -1.90 -5.63
N VAL A 182 -4.61 -1.84 -4.68
CA VAL A 182 -3.65 -2.92 -4.39
C VAL A 182 -4.38 -4.12 -3.77
N ALA A 183 -5.30 -3.89 -2.85
CA ALA A 183 -6.10 -4.95 -2.22
C ALA A 183 -6.92 -5.72 -3.25
N GLY A 184 -7.64 -5.02 -4.13
CA GLY A 184 -8.41 -5.63 -5.21
C GLY A 184 -7.54 -6.49 -6.15
N MET A 185 -6.36 -6.00 -6.51
CA MET A 185 -5.43 -6.76 -7.36
C MET A 185 -4.91 -8.03 -6.67
N ILE A 186 -4.54 -7.96 -5.39
CA ILE A 186 -4.15 -9.14 -4.60
C ILE A 186 -5.25 -10.19 -4.59
N LEU A 187 -6.50 -9.80 -4.36
CA LEU A 187 -7.62 -10.75 -4.34
C LEU A 187 -7.80 -11.46 -5.69
N ILE A 188 -7.60 -10.76 -6.82
CA ILE A 188 -7.65 -11.36 -8.16
C ILE A 188 -6.52 -12.38 -8.34
N ILE A 189 -5.29 -12.00 -8.00
CA ILE A 189 -4.10 -12.85 -8.11
C ILE A 189 -4.24 -14.09 -7.23
N THR A 190 -4.64 -13.92 -5.97
CA THR A 190 -4.76 -15.04 -5.04
C THR A 190 -5.80 -16.04 -5.50
N LYS A 191 -6.96 -15.61 -6.00
CA LYS A 191 -7.97 -16.53 -6.57
C LYS A 191 -7.42 -17.37 -7.73
N ARG A 192 -6.54 -16.79 -8.56
CA ARG A 192 -5.86 -17.51 -9.64
C ARG A 192 -4.85 -18.52 -9.08
N PHE A 193 -4.10 -18.17 -8.04
CA PHE A 193 -3.23 -19.12 -7.34
C PHE A 193 -4.01 -20.26 -6.68
N GLU A 194 -5.13 -19.97 -6.03
CA GLU A 194 -6.01 -20.98 -5.45
C GLU A 194 -6.52 -21.94 -6.52
N LEU A 195 -6.94 -21.42 -7.68
CA LEU A 195 -7.36 -22.24 -8.81
C LEU A 195 -6.23 -23.19 -9.26
N LEU A 196 -5.03 -22.65 -9.50
CA LEU A 196 -3.85 -23.41 -9.94
C LEU A 196 -3.38 -24.48 -8.94
N THR A 197 -3.61 -24.23 -7.66
CA THR A 197 -3.16 -25.12 -6.58
C THR A 197 -4.26 -26.06 -6.11
N SER A 198 -5.49 -25.90 -6.61
CA SER A 198 -6.59 -26.81 -6.32
C SER A 198 -6.48 -28.10 -7.13
N ALA A 199 -6.63 -29.24 -6.46
CA ALA A 199 -6.60 -30.56 -7.11
C ALA A 199 -7.92 -30.91 -7.84
N VAL A 200 -8.88 -29.99 -7.90
CA VAL A 200 -10.29 -30.28 -8.25
C VAL A 200 -10.66 -29.80 -9.66
N VAL A 201 -9.88 -28.89 -10.26
CA VAL A 201 -10.24 -28.26 -11.53
C VAL A 201 -9.28 -28.68 -12.64
N GLU A 202 -9.84 -29.19 -13.73
CA GLU A 202 -9.12 -29.44 -14.97
C GLU A 202 -8.90 -28.09 -15.67
N ILE A 203 -7.68 -27.55 -15.54
CA ILE A 203 -7.31 -26.24 -16.05
C ILE A 203 -6.10 -26.34 -16.96
N ASN A 204 -6.06 -25.45 -17.95
CA ASN A 204 -4.88 -25.22 -18.75
C ASN A 204 -3.87 -24.42 -17.93
N VAL A 205 -3.00 -25.12 -17.19
CA VAL A 205 -2.02 -24.50 -16.28
C VAL A 205 -1.14 -23.48 -17.00
N LYS A 206 -0.74 -23.75 -18.25
CA LYS A 206 0.11 -22.85 -19.03
C LYS A 206 -0.58 -21.53 -19.33
N GLU A 207 -1.82 -21.58 -19.78
CA GLU A 207 -2.63 -20.38 -20.08
C GLU A 207 -2.88 -19.54 -18.81
N GLU A 208 -3.20 -20.20 -17.70
CA GLU A 208 -3.38 -19.51 -16.41
C GLU A 208 -2.09 -18.86 -15.90
N LEU A 209 -0.93 -19.48 -16.14
CA LEU A 209 0.38 -18.88 -15.83
C LEU A 209 0.69 -17.66 -16.71
N GLU A 210 0.26 -17.66 -17.98
CA GLU A 210 0.38 -16.50 -18.87
C GLU A 210 -0.52 -15.34 -18.39
N VAL A 211 -1.75 -15.64 -17.97
CA VAL A 211 -2.64 -14.63 -17.37
C VAL A 211 -2.03 -14.05 -16.08
N LEU A 212 -1.50 -14.92 -15.21
CA LEU A 212 -0.81 -14.47 -14.00
C LEU A 212 0.39 -13.59 -14.31
N HIS A 213 1.17 -13.90 -15.34
CA HIS A 213 2.30 -13.07 -15.75
C HIS A 213 1.88 -11.61 -16.04
N VAL A 214 0.78 -11.44 -16.79
CA VAL A 214 0.23 -10.10 -17.08
C VAL A 214 -0.20 -9.41 -15.78
N LEU A 215 -0.92 -10.12 -14.90
CA LEU A 215 -1.33 -9.59 -13.60
C LEU A 215 -0.13 -9.21 -12.71
N MET A 216 1.02 -9.89 -12.85
CA MET A 216 2.24 -9.56 -12.11
C MET A 216 2.85 -8.24 -12.54
N GLU A 217 2.87 -7.96 -13.83
CA GLU A 217 3.35 -6.68 -14.33
C GLU A 217 2.39 -5.55 -13.97
N ASP A 218 1.08 -5.78 -14.09
CA ASP A 218 0.07 -4.81 -13.65
C ASP A 218 0.20 -4.52 -12.15
N PHE A 219 0.33 -5.56 -11.33
CA PHE A 219 0.50 -5.41 -9.88
C PHE A 219 1.77 -4.63 -9.54
N ARG A 220 2.88 -4.93 -10.19
CA ARG A 220 4.15 -4.20 -10.03
C ARG A 220 3.98 -2.72 -10.38
N ASN A 221 3.27 -2.41 -11.46
CA ASN A 221 3.03 -1.02 -11.88
C ASN A 221 2.16 -0.28 -10.88
N ILE A 222 1.09 -0.90 -10.37
CA ILE A 222 0.24 -0.33 -9.32
C ILE A 222 1.06 -0.01 -8.07
N LEU A 223 1.89 -0.95 -7.61
CA LEU A 223 2.73 -0.72 -6.42
C LEU A 223 3.72 0.43 -6.64
N ARG A 224 4.31 0.55 -7.84
CA ARG A 224 5.22 1.65 -8.20
C ARG A 224 4.53 3.01 -8.20
N GLU A 225 3.34 3.10 -8.79
CA GLU A 225 2.53 4.32 -8.78
C GLU A 225 2.23 4.76 -7.35
N GLU A 226 1.77 3.81 -6.54
CA GLU A 226 1.36 4.04 -5.16
C GLU A 226 2.52 4.41 -4.22
N ILE A 227 3.72 3.85 -4.48
CA ILE A 227 4.97 4.23 -3.80
C ILE A 227 5.44 5.62 -4.25
N ALA A 228 5.19 6.00 -5.51
CA ALA A 228 5.57 7.30 -6.04
C ALA A 228 4.68 8.44 -5.49
N VAL A 229 3.47 8.14 -5.02
CA VAL A 229 2.60 9.11 -4.31
C VAL A 229 3.19 9.40 -2.93
N GLY A 230 4.16 10.32 -2.90
CA GLY A 230 4.95 10.66 -1.71
C GLY A 230 6.39 11.07 -2.02
N ASP A 231 6.85 10.83 -3.26
CA ASP A 231 8.17 11.28 -3.72
C ASP A 231 8.11 12.77 -4.11
N TYR A 232 8.31 13.65 -3.13
CA TYR A 232 8.37 15.09 -3.32
C TYR A 232 9.74 15.57 -3.84
N THR A 233 10.59 14.69 -4.38
CA THR A 233 11.92 15.07 -4.91
C THR A 233 11.91 15.55 -6.37
N LYS A 234 10.72 15.80 -6.95
CA LYS A 234 10.58 16.45 -8.27
C LYS A 234 10.22 17.93 -8.16
#